data_AF-A0A932X715-F1
#
_entry.id   AF-A0A932X715-F1
#
_cell.length_a   1.000
_cell.length_b   1.000
_cell.length_c   1.000
_cell.angle_alpha   90.00
_cell.angle_beta   90.00
_cell.angle_gamma   90.00
#
_symmetry.space_group_name_H-M   'P 1'
#
loop_
_entity.id
_entity.type
_entity.pdbx_description
1 polymer ?
#
loop_
_entity_poly.entity_id
_entity_poly.type
_entity_poly.pdbx_seq_one_letter_code
_entity_poly.pdbx_strand_id
1 'polypeptide(L)'
;MERDAAQAAADDATLWGCLTRHQARCFLGAIWAANAFLSLANFLMAAGQTLPYGILNHQLNMSDEVCLGSWYPSILLFLLGLAALRHFVSERNPGGAEDPFVRYGWLALAALAALLSADEVANLHEGLRRFVHVVVRGRAVELNAIWSLLLSPVVAAVALFLWVFCLRALRDSPRARRLALGGLAAWIVAIAAEIGWRTIMYASAVPGKALLAPLEESAELFGTTLLLMALVELGFCRSAKRFAGAPPAAQAAPQSG
;
A
#
# COMPACT_ATOMS: atom_id res chain seq x y z
N MET A 1 26.82 25.98 -0.10
CA MET A 1 25.45 26.09 0.46
C MET A 1 24.44 26.61 -0.55
N GLU A 2 24.48 27.86 -1.04
CA GLU A 2 23.49 28.33 -2.04
C GLU A 2 23.57 27.59 -3.38
N ARG A 3 24.78 27.26 -3.87
CA ARG A 3 24.95 26.44 -5.08
C ARG A 3 24.39 25.02 -4.94
N ASP A 4 24.48 24.44 -3.74
CA ASP A 4 24.02 23.08 -3.48
C ASP A 4 22.48 23.01 -3.43
N ALA A 5 21.82 24.05 -2.92
CA ALA A 5 20.36 24.16 -2.89
C ALA A 5 19.76 24.34 -4.30
N ALA A 6 20.41 25.14 -5.15
CA ALA A 6 19.98 25.33 -6.54
C ALA A 6 20.15 24.05 -7.38
N GLN A 7 21.27 23.34 -7.21
CA GLN A 7 21.51 22.07 -7.88
C GLN A 7 20.51 20.99 -7.42
N ALA A 8 20.28 20.87 -6.11
CA ALA A 8 19.31 19.92 -5.57
C ALA A 8 17.87 20.19 -6.06
N ALA A 9 17.48 21.47 -6.22
CA ALA A 9 16.19 21.83 -6.77
C ALA A 9 16.04 21.46 -8.26
N ALA A 10 17.12 21.56 -9.05
CA ALA A 10 17.15 21.14 -10.44
C ALA A 10 17.08 19.60 -10.59
N ASP A 11 17.77 18.87 -9.71
CA ASP A 11 17.75 17.40 -9.68
C ASP A 11 16.38 16.85 -9.21
N ASP A 12 15.73 17.50 -8.24
CA ASP A 12 14.36 17.14 -7.83
C ASP A 12 13.32 17.43 -8.94
N ALA A 13 13.53 18.50 -9.72
CA ALA A 13 12.68 18.84 -10.86
C ALA A 13 12.77 17.83 -12.00
N THR A 14 13.96 17.25 -12.24
CA THR A 14 14.12 16.16 -13.22
C THR A 14 13.48 14.86 -12.74
N LEU A 15 13.57 14.55 -11.43
CA LEU A 15 12.98 13.33 -10.86
C LEU A 15 11.45 13.26 -10.98
N TRP A 16 10.70 14.38 -10.87
CA TRP A 16 9.24 14.41 -11.14
C TRP A 16 8.92 14.78 -12.59
N GLY A 17 9.85 15.42 -13.30
CA GLY A 17 9.66 15.90 -14.66
C GLY A 17 9.39 14.81 -15.69
N CYS A 18 9.83 13.57 -15.42
CA CYS A 18 9.62 12.46 -16.35
C CYS A 18 8.19 11.90 -16.37
N LEU A 19 7.41 12.03 -15.28
CA LEU A 19 6.07 11.46 -15.21
C LEU A 19 4.99 12.54 -15.32
N THR A 20 4.35 12.60 -16.48
CA THR A 20 3.19 13.47 -16.71
C THR A 20 1.95 12.97 -15.96
N ARG A 21 1.01 13.87 -15.67
CA ARG A 21 -0.31 13.49 -15.10
C ARG A 21 -1.06 12.49 -15.97
N HIS A 22 -0.87 12.55 -17.29
CA HIS A 22 -1.50 11.61 -18.22
C HIS A 22 -0.91 10.20 -18.06
N GLN A 23 0.42 10.06 -18.07
CA GLN A 23 1.10 8.78 -17.83
C GLN A 23 0.73 8.18 -16.48
N ALA A 24 0.70 8.99 -15.41
CA ALA A 24 0.27 8.53 -14.09
C ALA A 24 -1.19 8.02 -14.09
N ARG A 25 -2.11 8.71 -14.78
CA ARG A 25 -3.51 8.26 -14.92
C ARG A 25 -3.62 6.95 -15.69
N CYS A 26 -2.89 6.79 -16.79
CA CYS A 26 -2.87 5.55 -17.56
C CYS A 26 -2.33 4.39 -16.72
N PHE A 27 -1.22 4.62 -16.00
CA PHE A 27 -0.63 3.63 -15.12
C PHE A 27 -1.58 3.19 -13.99
N LEU A 28 -2.18 4.16 -13.28
CA LEU A 28 -3.17 3.87 -12.23
C LEU A 28 -4.43 3.22 -12.80
N GLY A 29 -4.85 3.59 -14.01
CA GLY A 29 -5.96 2.95 -14.71
C GLY A 29 -5.67 1.47 -15.02
N ALA A 30 -4.44 1.14 -15.44
CA ALA A 30 -4.01 -0.24 -15.65
C ALA A 30 -4.01 -1.05 -14.35
N ILE A 31 -3.55 -0.46 -13.23
CA ILE A 31 -3.63 -1.07 -11.90
C ILE A 31 -5.08 -1.39 -11.52
N TRP A 32 -6.01 -0.43 -11.69
CA TRP A 32 -7.42 -0.66 -11.41
C TRP A 32 -8.03 -1.76 -12.26
N ALA A 33 -7.69 -1.80 -13.55
CA ALA A 33 -8.15 -2.86 -14.45
C ALA A 33 -7.63 -4.24 -14.01
N ALA A 34 -6.36 -4.35 -13.61
CA ALA A 34 -5.78 -5.57 -13.09
C ALA A 34 -6.42 -6.01 -11.76
N ASN A 35 -6.64 -5.08 -10.81
CA ASN A 35 -7.36 -5.38 -9.57
C ASN A 35 -8.77 -5.90 -9.85
N ALA A 36 -9.54 -5.20 -10.68
CA ALA A 36 -10.90 -5.59 -11.01
C ALA A 36 -10.96 -6.97 -11.66
N PHE A 37 -10.02 -7.26 -12.57
CA PHE A 37 -9.89 -8.56 -13.21
C PHE A 37 -9.58 -9.68 -12.19
N LEU A 38 -8.56 -9.50 -11.34
CA LEU A 38 -8.17 -10.50 -10.34
C LEU A 38 -9.26 -10.73 -9.29
N SER A 39 -9.86 -9.66 -8.78
CA SER A 39 -11.01 -9.73 -7.86
C SER A 39 -12.16 -10.51 -8.49
N LEU A 40 -12.57 -10.15 -9.71
CA LEU A 40 -13.66 -10.83 -10.41
C LEU A 40 -13.34 -12.33 -10.60
N ALA A 41 -12.13 -12.65 -11.07
CA ALA A 41 -11.71 -14.04 -11.25
C ALA A 41 -11.83 -14.84 -9.93
N ASN A 42 -11.39 -14.27 -8.81
CA ASN A 42 -11.47 -14.92 -7.50
C ASN A 42 -12.90 -15.08 -7.00
N PHE A 43 -13.77 -14.09 -7.20
CA PHE A 43 -15.19 -14.22 -6.88
C PHE A 43 -15.87 -15.32 -7.72
N LEU A 44 -15.54 -15.43 -9.01
CA LEU A 44 -16.07 -16.50 -9.86
C LEU A 44 -15.57 -17.88 -9.42
N MET A 45 -14.28 -18.00 -9.08
CA MET A 45 -13.70 -19.25 -8.58
C MET A 45 -14.30 -19.66 -7.22
N ALA A 46 -14.49 -18.71 -6.31
CA ALA A 46 -15.18 -18.93 -5.05
C ALA A 46 -16.65 -19.34 -5.23
N ALA A 47 -17.29 -18.90 -6.30
CA ALA A 47 -18.63 -19.34 -6.69
C ALA A 47 -18.66 -20.71 -7.39
N GLY A 48 -17.51 -21.39 -7.50
CA GLY A 48 -17.38 -22.72 -8.09
C GLY A 48 -17.16 -22.73 -9.60
N GLN A 49 -16.97 -21.56 -10.24
CA GLN A 49 -16.61 -21.52 -11.64
C GLN A 49 -15.12 -21.85 -11.81
N THR A 50 -14.80 -22.71 -12.76
CA THR A 50 -13.40 -23.03 -13.08
C THR A 50 -13.10 -22.65 -14.52
N LEU A 51 -11.90 -22.13 -14.74
CA LEU A 51 -11.35 -21.91 -16.07
C LEU A 51 -11.00 -23.26 -16.72
N PRO A 52 -11.04 -23.35 -18.07
CA PRO A 52 -10.84 -24.61 -18.79
C PRO A 52 -9.46 -25.25 -18.57
N TYR A 53 -8.47 -24.49 -18.11
CA TYR A 53 -7.13 -24.97 -17.86
C TYR A 53 -6.79 -24.83 -16.36
N GLY A 54 -6.43 -25.95 -15.72
CA GLY A 54 -6.07 -25.98 -14.29
C GLY A 54 -4.97 -24.99 -13.91
N ILE A 55 -3.99 -24.79 -14.80
CA ILE A 55 -2.91 -23.81 -14.58
C ILE A 55 -3.44 -22.37 -14.45
N LEU A 56 -4.49 -21.99 -15.19
CA LEU A 56 -5.07 -20.65 -15.09
C LEU A 56 -5.83 -20.47 -13.79
N ASN A 57 -6.53 -21.51 -13.31
CA ASN A 57 -7.17 -21.47 -12.00
C ASN A 57 -6.12 -21.22 -10.90
N HIS A 58 -5.03 -22.00 -10.90
CA HIS A 58 -3.96 -21.81 -9.92
C HIS A 58 -3.29 -20.44 -10.03
N GLN A 59 -2.97 -19.98 -11.24
CA GLN A 59 -2.29 -18.69 -11.41
C GLN A 59 -3.14 -17.49 -11.01
N LEU A 60 -4.47 -17.55 -11.18
CA LEU A 60 -5.37 -16.43 -10.86
C LEU A 60 -5.96 -16.51 -9.45
N ASN A 61 -5.77 -17.63 -8.75
CA ASN A 61 -6.30 -17.81 -7.40
C ASN A 61 -5.45 -17.01 -6.40
N MET A 62 -5.98 -15.88 -5.91
CA MET A 62 -5.29 -15.04 -4.93
C MET A 62 -5.17 -15.74 -3.57
N SER A 63 -5.99 -16.76 -3.30
CA SER A 63 -5.86 -17.58 -2.09
C SER A 63 -4.75 -18.64 -2.18
N ASP A 64 -4.19 -18.86 -3.36
CA ASP A 64 -3.06 -19.77 -3.55
C ASP A 64 -1.73 -19.01 -3.42
N GLU A 65 -0.75 -19.70 -2.88
CA GLU A 65 0.61 -19.18 -2.76
C GLU A 65 1.41 -19.41 -4.04
N VAL A 66 2.47 -18.61 -4.24
CA VAL A 66 3.45 -18.78 -5.33
C VAL A 66 2.78 -18.75 -6.72
N CYS A 67 1.79 -17.88 -6.88
CA CYS A 67 1.03 -17.70 -8.11
C CYS A 67 1.02 -16.23 -8.55
N LEU A 68 0.57 -15.96 -9.78
CA LEU A 68 0.42 -14.58 -10.25
C LEU A 68 -0.51 -13.76 -9.34
N GLY A 69 -1.55 -14.40 -8.79
CA GLY A 69 -2.47 -13.83 -7.80
C GLY A 69 -1.77 -13.25 -6.58
N SER A 70 -0.77 -13.92 -6.02
CA SER A 70 -0.02 -13.44 -4.84
C SER A 70 1.17 -12.54 -5.21
N TRP A 71 1.77 -12.70 -6.40
CA TRP A 71 2.87 -11.83 -6.85
C TRP A 71 2.42 -10.41 -7.16
N TYR A 72 1.20 -10.24 -7.66
CA TYR A 72 0.68 -8.94 -8.03
C TYR A 72 0.48 -7.98 -6.83
N PRO A 73 -0.20 -8.37 -5.72
CA PRO A 73 -0.23 -7.60 -4.48
C PRO A 73 1.17 -7.21 -3.98
N SER A 74 2.14 -8.13 -4.04
CA SER A 74 3.53 -7.86 -3.65
C SER A 74 4.15 -6.73 -4.49
N ILE A 75 3.95 -6.74 -5.81
CA ILE A 75 4.44 -5.67 -6.70
C ILE A 75 3.79 -4.33 -6.33
N LEU A 76 2.49 -4.30 -6.04
CA LEU A 76 1.79 -3.09 -5.63
C LEU A 76 2.31 -2.53 -4.31
N LEU A 77 2.54 -3.39 -3.31
CA LEU A 77 3.14 -3.03 -2.03
C LEU A 77 4.56 -2.50 -2.21
N PHE A 78 5.37 -3.13 -3.06
CA PHE A 78 6.71 -2.65 -3.38
C PHE A 78 6.68 -1.25 -4.02
N LEU A 79 5.77 -1.02 -4.98
CA LEU A 79 5.57 0.30 -5.59
C LEU A 79 5.11 1.35 -4.57
N LEU A 80 4.23 0.99 -3.64
CA LEU A 80 3.85 1.85 -2.52
C LEU A 80 5.06 2.21 -1.65
N GLY A 81 5.92 1.24 -1.37
CA GLY A 81 7.16 1.44 -0.64
C GLY A 81 8.13 2.39 -1.34
N LEU A 82 8.32 2.23 -2.65
CA LEU A 82 9.14 3.13 -3.46
C LEU A 82 8.57 4.57 -3.49
N ALA A 83 7.25 4.70 -3.61
CA ALA A 83 6.59 6.00 -3.56
C ALA A 83 6.79 6.69 -2.20
N ALA A 84 6.68 5.95 -1.10
CA ALA A 84 6.91 6.47 0.26
C ALA A 84 8.38 6.85 0.47
N LEU A 85 9.32 5.99 0.04
CA LEU A 85 10.76 6.26 0.12
C LEU A 85 11.14 7.53 -0.64
N ARG A 86 10.54 7.74 -1.81
CA ARG A 86 10.71 8.97 -2.57
C ARG A 86 10.29 10.20 -1.76
N HIS A 87 9.12 10.17 -1.12
CA HIS A 87 8.68 11.28 -0.26
C HIS A 87 9.64 11.54 0.90
N PHE A 88 10.19 10.48 1.52
CA PHE A 88 11.22 10.61 2.54
C PHE A 88 12.48 11.33 2.02
N VAL A 89 12.95 11.00 0.81
CA VAL A 89 14.11 11.67 0.20
C VAL A 89 13.78 13.13 -0.12
N SER A 90 12.59 13.42 -0.64
CA SER A 90 12.15 14.79 -0.97
C SER A 90 12.02 15.73 0.25
N GLU A 91 11.84 15.16 1.44
CA GLU A 91 11.75 15.85 2.75
C GLU A 91 13.12 15.98 3.44
N ARG A 92 14.23 15.59 2.78
CA ARG A 92 15.58 15.80 3.33
C ARG A 92 16.12 17.21 3.08
N ASN A 93 15.46 18.01 2.24
CA ASN A 93 16.01 19.30 1.80
C ASN A 93 16.03 20.32 2.97
N PRO A 94 17.22 20.83 3.33
CA PRO A 94 17.39 21.71 4.48
C PRO A 94 16.86 23.11 4.17
N GLY A 95 15.74 23.49 4.79
CA GLY A 95 15.16 24.82 4.62
C GLY A 95 13.85 25.07 5.37
N GLY A 96 13.14 24.03 5.79
CA GLY A 96 11.95 24.14 6.64
C GLY A 96 12.12 23.42 7.97
N ALA A 97 11.51 23.93 9.03
CA ALA A 97 11.28 23.19 10.27
C ALA A 97 10.26 22.07 10.01
N GLU A 98 10.69 21.04 9.29
CA GLU A 98 9.81 19.91 8.94
C GLU A 98 9.55 19.03 10.16
N ASP A 99 8.30 18.63 10.32
CA ASP A 99 7.81 17.75 11.37
C ASP A 99 8.54 16.40 11.30
N PRO A 100 9.43 16.07 12.27
CA PRO A 100 10.22 14.84 12.21
C PRO A 100 9.35 13.58 12.13
N PHE A 101 8.14 13.63 12.71
CA PHE A 101 7.19 12.53 12.64
C PHE A 101 6.73 12.25 11.20
N VAL A 102 6.49 13.28 10.39
CA VAL A 102 6.10 13.11 8.99
C VAL A 102 7.28 12.57 8.18
N ARG A 103 8.47 13.14 8.37
CA ARG A 103 9.68 12.70 7.66
C ARG A 103 9.99 11.24 7.91
N TYR A 104 10.14 10.83 9.17
CA TYR A 104 10.42 9.43 9.50
C TYR A 104 9.20 8.53 9.29
N GLY A 105 7.99 9.08 9.29
CA GLY A 105 6.78 8.34 8.95
C GLY A 105 6.76 7.83 7.51
N TRP A 106 7.31 8.58 6.55
CA TRP A 106 7.51 8.10 5.18
C TRP A 106 8.47 6.91 5.10
N LEU A 107 9.58 6.97 5.86
CA LEU A 107 10.53 5.85 5.93
C LEU A 107 9.89 4.62 6.58
N ALA A 108 9.12 4.82 7.66
CA ALA A 108 8.38 3.75 8.31
C ALA A 108 7.36 3.11 7.37
N LEU A 109 6.57 3.90 6.62
CA LEU A 109 5.64 3.39 5.61
C LEU A 109 6.38 2.61 4.51
N ALA A 110 7.53 3.11 4.04
CA ALA A 110 8.33 2.41 3.04
C ALA A 110 8.83 1.04 3.53
N ALA A 111 9.35 0.99 4.75
CA ALA A 111 9.82 -0.25 5.38
C ALA A 111 8.65 -1.23 5.61
N LEU A 112 7.49 -0.73 6.06
CA LEU A 112 6.31 -1.54 6.29
C LEU A 112 5.80 -2.17 4.99
N ALA A 113 5.68 -1.37 3.92
CA ALA A 113 5.24 -1.86 2.62
C ALA A 113 6.23 -2.86 2.01
N ALA A 114 7.53 -2.65 2.20
CA ALA A 114 8.55 -3.62 1.77
C ALA A 114 8.47 -4.94 2.57
N LEU A 115 8.22 -4.87 3.88
CA LEU A 115 8.03 -6.06 4.72
C LEU A 115 6.80 -6.85 4.29
N LEU A 116 5.67 -6.18 4.07
CA LEU A 116 4.44 -6.82 3.59
C LEU A 116 4.65 -7.42 2.18
N SER A 117 5.30 -6.69 1.27
CA SER A 117 5.66 -7.21 -0.05
C SER A 117 6.53 -8.47 0.02
N ALA A 118 7.49 -8.50 0.95
CA ALA A 118 8.32 -9.69 1.18
C ALA A 118 7.52 -10.84 1.78
N ASP A 119 6.57 -10.55 2.68
CA ASP A 119 5.68 -11.54 3.27
C ASP A 119 4.79 -12.21 2.20
N GLU A 120 4.20 -11.44 1.29
CA GLU A 120 3.39 -12.00 0.18
C GLU A 120 4.15 -12.98 -0.72
N VAL A 121 5.48 -12.81 -0.85
CA VAL A 121 6.33 -13.67 -1.70
C VAL A 121 6.90 -14.85 -0.92
N ALA A 122 7.38 -14.60 0.30
CA ALA A 122 8.05 -15.60 1.13
C ALA A 122 7.10 -16.35 2.06
N ASN A 123 5.86 -15.90 2.16
CA ASN A 123 4.80 -16.40 3.02
C ASN A 123 5.26 -16.57 4.47
N LEU A 124 5.82 -15.50 5.03
CA LEU A 124 6.46 -15.51 6.35
C LEU A 124 5.40 -15.73 7.44
N HIS A 125 4.21 -15.13 7.29
CA HIS A 125 3.14 -15.27 8.26
C HIS A 125 2.60 -16.71 8.35
N GLU A 126 2.55 -17.46 7.24
CA GLU A 126 2.21 -18.89 7.29
C GLU A 126 3.33 -19.74 7.90
N GLY A 127 4.58 -19.39 7.63
CA GLY A 127 5.74 -19.97 8.32
C GLY A 127 5.63 -19.80 9.84
N LEU A 128 5.26 -18.60 10.29
CA LEU A 128 5.02 -18.30 11.69
C LEU A 128 3.81 -19.08 12.24
N ARG A 129 2.71 -19.18 11.48
CA ARG A 129 1.54 -19.99 11.85
C ARG A 129 1.92 -21.44 12.12
N ARG A 130 2.68 -22.05 11.20
CA ARG A 130 3.19 -23.43 11.35
C ARG A 130 4.11 -23.57 12.55
N PHE A 131 5.01 -22.62 12.77
CA PHE A 131 5.91 -22.62 13.93
C PHE A 131 5.14 -22.57 15.26
N VAL A 132 4.19 -21.63 15.40
CA VAL A 132 3.36 -21.51 16.60
C VAL A 132 2.57 -22.79 16.85
N HIS A 133 2.01 -23.39 15.80
CA HIS A 133 1.30 -24.68 15.91
C HIS A 133 2.20 -25.81 16.44
N VAL A 134 3.47 -25.85 16.03
CA VAL A 134 4.44 -26.86 16.52
C VAL A 134 4.89 -26.61 17.96
N VAL A 135 5.09 -25.35 18.36
CA VAL A 135 5.55 -25.01 19.71
C VAL A 135 4.46 -25.19 20.76
N VAL A 136 3.20 -24.87 20.43
CA VAL A 136 2.06 -24.89 21.36
C VAL A 136 1.39 -26.29 21.43
N ARG A 137 2.05 -27.34 20.91
CA ARG A 137 1.61 -28.76 20.90
C ARG A 137 0.81 -29.16 22.16
N GLY A 138 -0.49 -29.45 21.99
CA GLY A 138 -1.24 -30.25 22.96
C GLY A 138 -2.48 -29.63 23.61
N ARG A 139 -2.94 -28.45 23.21
CA ARG A 139 -4.28 -27.97 23.59
C ARG A 139 -5.11 -27.72 22.34
N ALA A 140 -6.21 -28.46 22.20
CA ALA A 140 -7.18 -28.45 21.10
C ALA A 140 -7.99 -27.14 20.98
N VAL A 141 -7.40 -26.00 21.33
CA VAL A 141 -7.95 -24.71 20.89
C VAL A 141 -7.46 -24.56 19.46
N GLU A 142 -8.37 -24.32 18.53
CA GLU A 142 -8.07 -24.09 17.12
C GLU A 142 -7.14 -22.87 16.96
N LEU A 143 -5.83 -23.13 17.04
CA LEU A 143 -4.74 -22.16 17.10
C LEU A 143 -4.64 -21.25 15.86
N ASN A 144 -5.43 -21.51 14.83
CA ASN A 144 -5.49 -20.68 13.63
C ASN A 144 -5.98 -19.25 13.90
N ALA A 145 -6.71 -19.00 14.99
CA ALA A 145 -7.09 -17.65 15.42
C ALA A 145 -6.07 -17.00 16.38
N ILE A 146 -5.19 -17.79 17.01
CA ILE A 146 -4.31 -17.32 18.08
C ILE A 146 -3.20 -16.41 17.55
N TRP A 147 -2.68 -16.65 16.35
CA TRP A 147 -1.62 -15.80 15.80
C TRP A 147 -2.15 -14.39 15.44
N SER A 148 -3.34 -14.30 14.82
CA SER A 148 -3.97 -13.01 14.50
C SER A 148 -4.31 -12.24 15.78
N LEU A 149 -4.78 -12.93 16.83
CA LEU A 149 -4.99 -12.32 18.15
C LEU A 149 -3.68 -11.88 18.81
N LEU A 150 -2.62 -12.68 18.71
CA LEU A 150 -1.31 -12.38 19.26
C LEU A 150 -0.68 -11.15 18.59
N LEU A 151 -0.83 -11.03 17.27
CA LEU A 151 -0.33 -9.88 16.50
C LEU A 151 -1.30 -8.71 16.48
N SER A 152 -2.55 -8.88 16.90
CA SER A 152 -3.58 -7.81 16.87
C SER A 152 -3.15 -6.50 17.55
N PRO A 153 -2.38 -6.49 18.67
CA PRO A 153 -1.92 -5.23 19.25
C PRO A 153 -0.91 -4.51 18.35
N VAL A 154 -0.05 -5.26 17.65
CA VAL A 154 0.93 -4.72 16.71
C VAL A 154 0.21 -4.19 15.46
N VAL A 155 -0.74 -4.97 14.91
CA VAL A 155 -1.57 -4.55 13.77
C VAL A 155 -2.36 -3.28 14.11
N ALA A 156 -2.98 -3.22 15.29
CA ALA A 156 -3.71 -2.04 15.75
C ALA A 156 -2.79 -0.82 15.93
N ALA A 157 -1.58 -1.00 16.46
CA ALA A 157 -0.60 0.07 16.59
C ALA A 157 -0.14 0.60 15.23
N VAL A 158 0.11 -0.29 14.26
CA VAL A 158 0.45 0.05 12.88
C VAL A 158 -0.70 0.80 12.20
N ALA A 159 -1.94 0.31 12.32
CA ALA A 159 -3.13 0.97 11.77
C ALA A 159 -3.32 2.37 12.36
N LEU A 160 -3.18 2.52 13.68
CA LEU A 160 -3.25 3.82 14.36
C LEU A 160 -2.13 4.76 13.90
N PHE A 161 -0.90 4.26 13.81
CA PHE A 161 0.23 5.01 13.27
C PHE A 161 -0.08 5.53 11.86
N LEU A 162 -0.48 4.64 10.94
CA LEU A 162 -0.79 5.01 9.56
C LEU A 162 -1.93 6.02 9.50
N TRP A 163 -2.96 5.86 10.32
CA TRP A 163 -4.07 6.81 10.41
C TRP A 163 -3.60 8.21 10.80
N VAL A 164 -2.88 8.32 11.92
CA VAL A 164 -2.35 9.61 12.42
C VAL A 164 -1.35 10.19 11.43
N PHE A 165 -0.49 9.36 10.85
CA PHE A 165 0.47 9.73 9.83
C PHE A 165 -0.21 10.33 8.60
N CYS A 166 -1.20 9.66 8.02
CA CYS A 166 -1.95 10.18 6.87
C CYS A 166 -2.66 11.50 7.17
N LEU A 167 -3.23 11.66 8.37
CA LEU A 167 -3.87 12.92 8.77
C LEU A 167 -2.89 14.09 8.81
N ARG A 168 -1.66 13.87 9.30
CA ARG A 168 -0.61 14.90 9.40
C ARG A 168 0.08 15.15 8.06
N ALA A 169 0.58 14.09 7.43
CA ALA A 169 1.39 14.16 6.21
C ALA A 169 0.60 14.68 4.99
N LEU A 170 -0.72 14.43 4.96
CA LEU A 170 -1.58 14.78 3.83
C LEU A 170 -2.49 15.98 4.12
N ARG A 171 -2.25 16.74 5.21
CA ARG A 171 -3.09 17.88 5.61
C ARG A 171 -3.29 18.92 4.51
N ASP A 172 -2.25 19.11 3.69
CA ASP A 172 -2.18 20.12 2.63
C ASP A 172 -2.74 19.66 1.27
N SER A 173 -3.20 18.41 1.19
CA SER A 173 -3.86 17.83 0.00
C SER A 173 -5.09 17.02 0.40
N PRO A 174 -6.27 17.65 0.49
CA PRO A 174 -7.51 16.99 0.91
C PRO A 174 -7.91 15.79 0.03
N ARG A 175 -7.55 15.82 -1.26
CA ARG A 175 -7.80 14.70 -2.17
C ARG A 175 -6.90 13.51 -1.86
N ALA A 176 -5.59 13.72 -1.73
CA ALA A 176 -4.65 12.68 -1.32
C ALA A 176 -5.06 12.08 0.03
N ARG A 177 -5.43 12.92 0.99
CA ARG A 177 -5.91 12.47 2.31
C ARG A 177 -7.15 11.57 2.21
N ARG A 178 -8.17 11.94 1.42
CA ARG A 178 -9.37 11.12 1.22
C ARG A 178 -9.04 9.76 0.60
N LEU A 179 -8.15 9.74 -0.40
CA LEU A 179 -7.68 8.50 -1.01
C LEU A 179 -6.98 7.61 0.02
N ALA A 180 -6.04 8.16 0.79
CA ALA A 180 -5.31 7.40 1.81
C ALA A 180 -6.23 6.85 2.91
N LEU A 181 -7.14 7.67 3.45
CA LEU A 181 -8.09 7.21 4.47
C LEU A 181 -9.06 6.16 3.92
N GLY A 182 -9.50 6.29 2.66
CA GLY A 182 -10.27 5.25 1.99
C GLY A 182 -9.49 3.95 1.83
N GLY A 183 -8.19 4.06 1.52
CA GLY A 183 -7.28 2.91 1.44
C GLY A 183 -7.11 2.20 2.79
N LEU A 184 -6.89 2.97 3.87
CA LEU A 184 -6.80 2.44 5.23
C LEU A 184 -8.12 1.79 5.68
N ALA A 185 -9.26 2.38 5.33
CA ALA A 185 -10.56 1.80 5.64
C ALA A 185 -10.75 0.44 4.94
N ALA A 186 -10.32 0.29 3.68
CA ALA A 186 -10.35 -0.98 2.98
C ALA A 186 -9.43 -2.03 3.65
N TRP A 187 -8.22 -1.66 4.06
CA TRP A 187 -7.35 -2.53 4.86
C TRP A 187 -7.98 -2.97 6.18
N ILE A 188 -8.66 -2.05 6.89
CA ILE A 188 -9.39 -2.40 8.12
C ILE A 188 -10.50 -3.41 7.82
N VAL A 189 -11.20 -3.29 6.69
CA VAL A 189 -12.21 -4.26 6.26
C VAL A 189 -11.57 -5.62 5.98
N ALA A 190 -10.41 -5.69 5.32
CA ALA A 190 -9.68 -6.94 5.10
C ALA A 190 -9.34 -7.63 6.44
N ILE A 191 -8.67 -6.90 7.34
CA ILE A 191 -8.31 -7.41 8.67
C ILE A 191 -9.54 -7.85 9.47
N ALA A 192 -10.63 -7.08 9.43
CA ALA A 192 -11.86 -7.41 10.11
C ALA A 192 -12.55 -8.65 9.52
N ALA A 193 -12.50 -8.82 8.19
CA ALA A 193 -12.99 -10.02 7.52
C ALA A 193 -12.18 -11.25 7.97
N GLU A 194 -10.85 -11.14 8.03
CA GLU A 194 -9.98 -12.21 8.48
C GLU A 194 -10.25 -12.62 9.95
N ILE A 195 -10.21 -11.65 10.87
CA ILE A 195 -10.38 -11.89 12.31
C ILE A 195 -11.82 -12.32 12.63
N GLY A 196 -12.80 -11.57 12.12
CA GLY A 196 -14.21 -11.79 12.42
C GLY A 196 -14.66 -13.17 11.94
N TRP A 197 -14.21 -13.59 10.76
CA TRP A 197 -14.55 -14.89 10.22
C TRP A 197 -13.96 -16.04 11.04
N ARG A 198 -12.65 -15.98 11.35
CA ARG A 198 -11.99 -16.99 12.20
C ARG A 198 -12.60 -17.09 13.59
N THR A 199 -13.36 -16.11 14.06
CA THR A 199 -13.98 -16.14 15.39
C THR A 199 -15.42 -16.67 15.33
N ILE A 200 -16.20 -16.31 14.31
CA ILE A 200 -17.64 -16.64 14.23
C ILE A 200 -17.87 -18.04 13.65
N MET A 201 -17.00 -18.51 12.76
CA MET A 201 -17.39 -19.54 11.77
C MET A 201 -16.74 -20.88 11.97
N TYR A 202 -15.78 -20.95 12.88
CA TYR A 202 -15.45 -22.20 13.53
C TYR A 202 -16.60 -22.74 14.39
N ALA A 203 -17.57 -21.89 14.75
CA ALA A 203 -18.75 -22.30 15.51
C ALA A 203 -19.95 -22.75 14.64
N SER A 204 -19.97 -22.50 13.32
CA SER A 204 -21.15 -22.81 12.49
C SER A 204 -20.85 -22.98 10.99
N ALA A 205 -21.53 -23.92 10.34
CA ALA A 205 -21.45 -24.13 8.89
C ALA A 205 -22.28 -23.09 8.13
N VAL A 206 -21.79 -21.84 8.08
CA VAL A 206 -22.52 -20.76 7.42
C VAL A 206 -22.25 -20.77 5.91
N PRO A 207 -23.31 -20.68 5.09
CA PRO A 207 -23.18 -20.51 3.64
C PRO A 207 -22.35 -19.26 3.31
N GLY A 208 -21.48 -19.35 2.30
CA GLY A 208 -20.72 -18.20 1.79
C GLY A 208 -19.26 -18.10 2.25
N LYS A 209 -18.75 -19.09 3.01
CA LYS A 209 -17.33 -19.17 3.41
C LYS A 209 -16.34 -18.92 2.26
N ALA A 210 -16.65 -19.42 1.08
CA ALA A 210 -15.78 -19.29 -0.10
C ALA A 210 -15.62 -17.84 -0.58
N LEU A 211 -16.60 -16.95 -0.35
CA LEU A 211 -16.59 -15.58 -0.87
C LEU A 211 -15.73 -14.61 -0.04
N LEU A 212 -15.26 -15.04 1.13
CA LEU A 212 -14.60 -14.15 2.07
C LEU A 212 -13.13 -13.95 1.79
N ALA A 213 -12.41 -15.01 1.42
CA ALA A 213 -11.04 -14.86 0.95
C ALA A 213 -10.98 -13.87 -0.25
N PRO A 214 -11.82 -13.99 -1.30
CA PRO A 214 -11.89 -12.96 -2.34
C PRO A 214 -12.22 -11.54 -1.84
N LEU A 215 -13.05 -11.41 -0.80
CA LEU A 215 -13.40 -10.11 -0.22
C LEU A 215 -12.21 -9.46 0.50
N GLU A 216 -11.52 -10.24 1.32
CA GLU A 216 -10.29 -9.86 2.04
C GLU A 216 -9.22 -9.40 1.03
N GLU A 217 -8.85 -10.27 0.10
CA GLU A 217 -7.86 -10.00 -0.96
C GLU A 217 -8.22 -8.76 -1.80
N SER A 218 -9.49 -8.63 -2.18
CA SER A 218 -9.94 -7.46 -2.95
C SER A 218 -9.84 -6.17 -2.15
N ALA A 219 -10.17 -6.22 -0.85
CA ALA A 219 -10.07 -5.06 0.02
C ALA A 219 -8.61 -4.61 0.20
N GLU A 220 -7.66 -5.54 0.29
CA GLU A 220 -6.23 -5.24 0.34
C GLU A 220 -5.71 -4.64 -0.98
N LEU A 221 -6.09 -5.21 -2.13
CA LEU A 221 -5.73 -4.70 -3.45
C LEU A 221 -6.23 -3.27 -3.66
N PHE A 222 -7.50 -3.02 -3.39
CA PHE A 222 -8.10 -1.69 -3.51
C PHE A 222 -7.51 -0.72 -2.48
N GLY A 223 -7.29 -1.19 -1.26
CA GLY A 223 -6.68 -0.42 -0.18
C GLY A 223 -5.30 0.09 -0.53
N THR A 224 -4.43 -0.82 -0.98
CA THR A 224 -3.05 -0.53 -1.42
C THR A 224 -3.03 0.39 -2.63
N THR A 225 -3.94 0.19 -3.58
CA THR A 225 -4.06 1.04 -4.76
C THR A 225 -4.47 2.47 -4.41
N LEU A 226 -5.43 2.64 -3.50
CA LEU A 226 -5.85 3.96 -3.02
C LEU A 226 -4.74 4.68 -2.28
N LEU A 227 -3.96 3.97 -1.46
CA LEU A 227 -2.76 4.51 -0.81
C LEU A 227 -1.72 4.96 -1.84
N LEU A 228 -1.42 4.13 -2.83
CA LEU A 228 -0.47 4.49 -3.90
C LEU A 228 -0.94 5.73 -4.68
N MET A 229 -2.23 5.79 -5.04
CA MET A 229 -2.83 6.97 -5.67
C MET A 229 -2.71 8.23 -4.81
N ALA A 230 -2.87 8.10 -3.48
CA ALA A 230 -2.71 9.22 -2.56
C ALA A 230 -1.30 9.81 -2.60
N LEU A 231 -0.28 8.95 -2.63
CA LEU A 231 1.13 9.37 -2.70
C LEU A 231 1.45 10.00 -4.05
N VAL A 232 0.96 9.43 -5.15
CA VAL A 232 1.11 10.01 -6.49
C VAL A 232 0.46 11.40 -6.58
N GLU A 233 -0.77 11.56 -6.06
CA GLU A 233 -1.46 12.85 -6.01
C GLU A 233 -0.71 13.87 -5.14
N LEU A 234 -0.20 13.45 -3.98
CA LEU A 234 0.63 14.29 -3.11
C LEU A 234 1.87 14.80 -3.85
N GLY A 235 2.55 13.91 -4.60
CA GLY A 235 3.68 14.25 -5.45
C GLY A 235 3.35 15.37 -6.42
N PHE A 236 2.26 15.24 -7.19
CA PHE A 236 1.82 16.29 -8.11
C PHE A 236 1.46 17.60 -7.41
N CYS A 237 0.79 17.55 -6.25
CA CYS A 237 0.45 18.75 -5.48
C CYS A 237 1.70 19.49 -4.98
N ARG A 238 2.69 18.77 -4.47
CA ARG A 238 3.94 19.35 -3.96
C ARG A 238 4.77 19.96 -5.09
N SER A 239 4.91 19.27 -6.23
CA SER A 239 5.61 19.81 -7.39
C SER A 239 4.95 21.09 -7.91
N ALA A 240 3.61 21.11 -8.01
CA ALA A 240 2.88 22.31 -8.43
C ALA A 240 3.12 23.52 -7.48
N LYS A 241 3.10 23.30 -6.16
CA LYS A 241 3.38 24.35 -5.17
C LYS A 241 4.82 24.87 -5.26
N ARG A 242 5.80 23.98 -5.49
CA ARG A 242 7.21 24.37 -5.67
C ARG A 242 7.39 25.27 -6.91
N PHE A 243 6.75 24.93 -8.03
CA PHE A 243 6.79 25.78 -9.24
C PHE A 243 6.08 27.12 -9.05
N ALA A 244 4.96 27.16 -8.32
CA ALA A 244 4.23 28.40 -8.06
C ALA A 244 4.93 29.33 -7.05
N GLY A 245 5.69 28.77 -6.10
CA GLY A 245 6.42 29.52 -5.07
C GLY A 245 7.85 29.91 -5.44
N ALA A 246 8.41 29.36 -6.53
CA ALA A 246 9.70 29.81 -7.04
C ALA A 246 9.57 31.28 -7.46
N PRO A 247 10.42 32.21 -6.96
CA PRO A 247 10.40 33.57 -7.45
C PRO A 247 10.53 33.52 -8.97
N PRO A 248 9.77 34.34 -9.74
CA PRO A 248 9.88 34.36 -11.19
C PRO A 248 11.35 34.53 -11.47
N ALA A 249 11.98 33.50 -12.07
CA ALA A 249 13.42 33.44 -12.28
C ALA A 249 13.80 34.82 -12.77
N ALA A 250 14.49 35.60 -11.92
CA ALA A 250 14.73 37.02 -12.16
C ALA A 250 15.22 37.05 -13.59
N GLN A 251 14.39 37.56 -14.50
CA GLN A 251 14.69 37.57 -15.92
C GLN A 251 16.05 38.22 -15.94
N ALA A 252 17.08 37.42 -16.17
CA ALA A 252 18.44 37.85 -15.97
C ALA A 252 18.56 38.99 -16.97
N ALA A 253 18.47 40.22 -16.45
CA ALA A 253 18.48 41.40 -17.28
C ALA A 253 19.77 41.21 -18.08
N PRO A 254 19.68 41.15 -19.42
CA PRO A 254 20.86 40.92 -20.23
C PRO A 254 21.89 41.93 -19.74
N GLN A 255 23.02 41.43 -19.23
CA GLN A 255 24.11 42.30 -18.80
C GLN A 255 24.56 43.01 -20.08
N SER A 256 24.04 44.22 -20.29
CA SER A 256 24.46 45.10 -21.35
C SER A 256 25.89 45.50 -21.04
N GLY A 257 26.82 44.78 -21.66
CA GLY A 257 28.20 45.23 -21.84
C GLY A 257 28.29 46.34 -22.87
#